data_AF-A0A194VHC6-F1
#
_entry.id   AF-A0A194VHC6-F1
#
_cell.length_a   1.000
_cell.length_b   1.000
_cell.length_c   1.000
_cell.angle_alpha   90.00
_cell.angle_beta   90.00
_cell.angle_gamma   90.00
#
_symmetry.space_group_name_H-M   'P 1'
#
loop_
_entity.id
_entity.type
_entity.pdbx_description
1 polymer ?
#
loop_
_entity_poly.entity_id
_entity_poly.type
_entity_poly.pdbx_seq_one_letter_code
_entity_poly.pdbx_strand_id
1 'polypeptide(L)'
;MKEIGTVSRRNRMICLPYPLLMNAFNTVNLAAAVILTSAQYARELGVPDGKWVYPLAGAGRKEKENFWERPNFHHSEAISTALDECLAFSGMKMDNIGALDLYSCFPIVPKLACSHLGLPVLDSPKPVTLLGGLTSFGGAGNNYSMHAITEMSRQIRSGTINTGIILANGGVLSYQHALCLSSRSKIASSPYPDSLVSSSTVVGISPPIEAFSEGDARIETYTVASGRDGKPETGFIIGRLKATGSRFFANHGDQRTLQQLVSAFEEQIGKERVCRNEV
;
A
#
# COMPACT_ATOMS: atom_id res chain seq x y z
N MET A 1 1.73 -17.61 12.24
CA MET A 1 2.08 -16.18 12.39
C MET A 1 3.47 -15.93 12.97
N LYS A 2 3.90 -16.61 14.05
CA LYS A 2 5.25 -16.37 14.65
C LYS A 2 6.41 -16.50 13.63
N GLU A 3 6.34 -17.43 12.68
CA GLU A 3 7.42 -17.65 11.71
C GLU A 3 7.68 -16.45 10.76
N ILE A 4 6.64 -15.75 10.32
CA ILE A 4 6.75 -14.64 9.33
C ILE A 4 7.57 -13.48 9.89
N GLY A 5 7.35 -13.11 11.16
CA GLY A 5 8.08 -12.03 11.83
C GLY A 5 9.35 -12.47 12.54
N THR A 6 9.61 -13.77 12.67
CA THR A 6 10.80 -14.26 13.36
C THR A 6 11.98 -14.30 12.40
N VAL A 7 13.00 -13.49 12.69
CA VAL A 7 14.26 -13.50 11.94
C VAL A 7 14.95 -14.85 12.15
N SER A 8 15.37 -15.48 11.05
CA SER A 8 16.11 -16.74 11.08
C SER A 8 17.02 -16.86 9.85
N ARG A 9 17.82 -17.92 9.76
CA ARG A 9 18.62 -18.21 8.57
C ARG A 9 17.78 -18.34 7.29
N ARG A 10 16.55 -18.84 7.39
CA ARG A 10 15.61 -18.98 6.27
C ARG A 10 14.72 -17.75 6.08
N ASN A 11 14.64 -16.88 7.07
CA ASN A 11 13.86 -15.64 7.08
C ASN A 11 14.74 -14.47 7.54
N ARG A 12 15.85 -14.23 6.84
CA ARG A 12 16.81 -13.19 7.22
C ARG A 12 16.20 -11.80 7.12
N MET A 13 16.76 -10.84 7.86
CA MET A 13 16.42 -9.43 7.68
C MET A 13 16.81 -8.97 6.26
N ILE A 14 15.94 -8.22 5.60
CA ILE A 14 16.22 -7.60 4.29
C ILE A 14 16.48 -6.12 4.50
N CYS A 15 15.43 -5.41 4.92
CA CYS A 15 15.51 -4.02 5.35
C CYS A 15 14.65 -3.89 6.60
N LEU A 16 15.17 -3.33 7.68
CA LEU A 16 14.40 -3.10 8.90
C LEU A 16 13.11 -2.32 8.56
N PRO A 17 11.91 -2.77 8.98
CA PRO A 17 11.63 -3.86 9.93
C PRO A 17 11.24 -5.21 9.28
N TYR A 18 11.43 -5.39 7.98
CA TYR A 18 10.87 -6.50 7.21
C TYR A 18 11.90 -7.61 6.94
N PRO A 19 11.77 -8.79 7.58
CA PRO A 19 12.48 -9.99 7.15
C PRO A 19 11.91 -10.53 5.84
N LEU A 20 12.62 -11.46 5.21
CA LEU A 20 12.32 -12.00 3.88
C LEU A 20 10.84 -12.34 3.65
N LEU A 21 10.21 -13.05 4.59
CA LEU A 21 8.81 -13.49 4.52
C LEU A 21 7.78 -12.36 4.72
N MET A 22 8.21 -11.11 4.92
CA MET A 22 7.34 -9.92 4.88
C MET A 22 7.49 -9.13 3.58
N ASN A 23 8.20 -9.66 2.59
CA ASN A 23 8.41 -9.02 1.29
C ASN A 23 7.65 -9.81 0.21
N ALA A 24 7.36 -9.16 -0.92
CA ALA A 24 6.77 -9.81 -2.08
C ALA A 24 7.74 -10.82 -2.73
N PHE A 25 7.19 -11.93 -3.25
CA PHE A 25 7.93 -12.84 -4.13
C PHE A 25 7.41 -12.70 -5.57
N ASN A 26 8.24 -12.13 -6.44
CA ASN A 26 7.83 -11.79 -7.80
C ASN A 26 8.27 -12.80 -8.87
N THR A 27 8.96 -13.88 -8.49
CA THR A 27 9.39 -14.94 -9.41
C THR A 27 8.26 -15.92 -9.67
N VAL A 28 7.33 -15.54 -10.54
CA VAL A 28 6.14 -16.34 -10.90
C VAL A 28 5.83 -16.24 -12.40
N ASN A 29 5.13 -17.25 -12.93
CA ASN A 29 4.59 -17.25 -14.29
C ASN A 29 3.05 -17.25 -14.21
N LEU A 30 2.45 -16.06 -14.27
CA LEU A 30 1.00 -15.87 -14.09
C LEU A 30 0.45 -14.89 -15.13
N ALA A 31 -0.79 -15.13 -15.54
CA ALA A 31 -1.55 -14.21 -16.40
C ALA A 31 -3.00 -14.11 -15.92
N ALA A 32 -3.58 -12.94 -16.10
CA ALA A 32 -4.99 -12.67 -15.88
C ALA A 32 -5.51 -11.81 -17.04
N ALA A 33 -6.82 -11.88 -17.29
CA ALA A 33 -7.48 -11.08 -18.30
C ALA A 33 -8.88 -10.70 -17.81
N VAL A 34 -9.31 -9.50 -18.20
CA VAL A 34 -10.66 -8.98 -17.94
C VAL A 34 -11.25 -8.56 -19.28
N ILE A 35 -12.44 -9.05 -19.58
CA ILE A 35 -13.23 -8.63 -20.74
C ILE A 35 -14.28 -7.66 -20.23
N LEU A 36 -14.19 -6.41 -20.68
CA LEU A 36 -15.16 -5.36 -20.37
C LEU A 36 -16.01 -5.08 -21.59
N THR A 37 -17.32 -4.94 -21.39
CA THR A 37 -18.25 -4.57 -22.45
C THR A 37 -19.50 -3.90 -21.87
N SER A 38 -20.33 -3.31 -22.73
CA SER A 38 -21.63 -2.79 -22.31
C SER A 38 -22.60 -3.94 -22.06
N ALA A 39 -23.56 -3.73 -21.15
CA ALA A 39 -24.65 -4.69 -20.93
C ALA A 39 -25.45 -4.96 -22.22
N GLN A 40 -25.58 -3.96 -23.10
CA GLN A 40 -26.23 -4.14 -24.40
C GLN A 40 -25.46 -5.13 -25.28
N TYR A 41 -24.15 -4.93 -25.46
CA TYR A 41 -23.35 -5.79 -26.33
C TYR A 41 -23.18 -7.19 -25.76
N ALA A 42 -23.13 -7.33 -24.43
CA ALA A 42 -23.16 -8.64 -23.78
C ALA A 42 -24.43 -9.44 -24.11
N ARG A 43 -25.61 -8.79 -24.18
CA ARG A 43 -26.86 -9.43 -24.60
C ARG A 43 -26.84 -9.80 -26.07
N GLU A 44 -26.35 -8.92 -26.94
CA GLU A 44 -26.23 -9.18 -28.38
C GLU A 44 -25.35 -10.41 -28.65
N LEU A 45 -24.29 -10.61 -27.86
CA LEU A 45 -23.41 -11.79 -27.92
C LEU A 45 -23.95 -13.02 -27.16
N GLY A 46 -25.12 -12.94 -26.53
CA GLY A 46 -25.73 -14.05 -25.78
C GLY A 46 -24.98 -14.43 -24.50
N VAL A 47 -24.22 -13.51 -23.88
CA VAL A 47 -23.54 -13.76 -22.61
C VAL A 47 -24.58 -13.79 -21.48
N PRO A 48 -24.72 -14.91 -20.72
CA PRO A 48 -25.73 -15.00 -19.66
C PRO A 48 -25.54 -13.94 -18.57
N ASP A 49 -26.63 -13.29 -18.15
CA ASP A 49 -26.64 -12.23 -17.13
C ASP A 49 -25.98 -12.66 -15.81
N GLY A 50 -26.10 -13.93 -15.43
CA GLY A 50 -25.44 -14.49 -14.24
C GLY A 50 -23.90 -14.50 -14.30
N LYS A 51 -23.30 -14.22 -15.47
CA LYS A 51 -21.85 -14.04 -15.64
C LYS A 51 -21.43 -12.58 -15.52
N TRP A 52 -22.35 -11.63 -15.42
CA TRP A 52 -22.00 -10.22 -15.43
C TRP A 52 -21.61 -9.77 -14.03
N VAL A 53 -20.57 -8.93 -13.98
CA VAL A 53 -20.10 -8.28 -12.75
C VAL A 53 -19.94 -6.81 -13.11
N TYR A 54 -20.56 -5.95 -12.32
CA TYR A 54 -20.65 -4.53 -12.61
C TYR A 54 -19.60 -3.77 -11.78
N PRO A 55 -18.76 -2.93 -12.40
CA PRO A 55 -17.98 -1.97 -11.66
C PRO A 55 -18.93 -0.90 -11.11
N LEU A 56 -19.14 -0.81 -9.80
CA LEU A 56 -20.03 0.21 -9.22
C LEU A 56 -19.35 1.58 -9.12
N ALA A 57 -18.07 1.57 -8.80
CA ALA A 57 -17.27 2.76 -8.66
C ALA A 57 -15.78 2.43 -8.78
N GLY A 58 -15.03 3.43 -9.24
CA GLY A 58 -13.58 3.46 -9.13
C GLY A 58 -13.14 4.84 -8.67
N ALA A 59 -12.11 4.91 -7.86
CA ALA A 59 -11.50 6.15 -7.43
C ALA A 59 -9.99 5.97 -7.34
N GLY A 60 -9.23 6.99 -7.68
CA GLY A 60 -7.79 6.94 -7.59
C GLY A 60 -7.18 8.26 -7.17
N ARG A 61 -6.03 8.18 -6.53
CA ARG A 61 -5.31 9.34 -6.00
C ARG A 61 -3.82 9.08 -6.06
N LYS A 62 -3.07 10.16 -6.10
CA LYS A 62 -1.61 10.11 -6.06
C LYS A 62 -1.08 10.80 -4.82
N GLU A 63 -0.09 10.19 -4.19
CA GLU A 63 0.81 10.93 -3.31
C GLU A 63 1.79 11.74 -4.15
N LYS A 64 2.57 12.62 -3.50
CA LYS A 64 3.76 13.17 -4.15
C LYS A 64 4.70 12.04 -4.57
N GLU A 65 5.28 12.21 -5.76
CA GLU A 65 6.16 11.21 -6.40
C GLU A 65 7.36 10.91 -5.50
N ASN A 66 8.04 11.96 -5.06
CA ASN A 66 9.10 11.90 -4.09
C ASN A 66 8.52 11.67 -2.69
N PHE A 67 8.71 10.46 -2.14
CA PHE A 67 8.07 10.11 -0.86
C PHE A 67 8.50 11.01 0.29
N TRP A 68 9.72 11.54 0.24
CA TRP A 68 10.27 12.45 1.25
C TRP A 68 9.67 13.85 1.24
N GLU A 69 8.97 14.22 0.16
CA GLU A 69 8.20 15.46 0.09
C GLU A 69 6.80 15.32 0.69
N ARG A 70 6.40 14.13 1.18
CA ARG A 70 5.05 13.91 1.72
C ARG A 70 4.92 14.46 3.14
N PRO A 71 3.75 14.93 3.59
CA PRO A 71 3.61 15.54 4.92
C PRO A 71 4.15 14.67 6.07
N ASN A 72 3.97 13.36 6.00
CA ASN A 72 4.42 12.38 6.99
C ASN A 72 4.71 11.01 6.33
N PHE A 73 5.12 10.03 7.13
CA PHE A 73 5.46 8.67 6.66
C PHE A 73 4.58 7.56 7.26
N HIS A 74 3.54 7.91 8.02
CA HIS A 74 2.69 6.97 8.75
C HIS A 74 1.20 7.03 8.33
N HIS A 75 0.87 7.87 7.36
CA HIS A 75 -0.45 8.06 6.79
C HIS A 75 -0.31 8.22 5.27
N SER A 76 -1.31 7.74 4.53
CA SER A 76 -1.44 8.04 3.11
C SER A 76 -2.80 8.66 2.85
N GLU A 77 -2.79 9.92 2.45
CA GLU A 77 -3.99 10.63 2.07
C GLU A 77 -4.55 10.04 0.77
N ALA A 78 -3.68 9.60 -0.14
CA ALA A 78 -4.11 8.96 -1.38
C ALA A 78 -4.89 7.65 -1.12
N ILE A 79 -4.43 6.80 -0.20
CA ILE A 79 -5.16 5.57 0.19
C ILE A 79 -6.53 5.95 0.77
N SER A 80 -6.52 6.87 1.73
CA SER A 80 -7.69 7.28 2.49
C SER A 80 -8.78 7.86 1.58
N THR A 81 -8.42 8.87 0.79
CA THR A 81 -9.33 9.53 -0.15
C THR A 81 -9.81 8.56 -1.24
N ALA A 82 -8.94 7.71 -1.81
CA ALA A 82 -9.39 6.76 -2.84
C ALA A 82 -10.41 5.74 -2.30
N LEU A 83 -10.25 5.27 -1.06
CA LEU A 83 -11.21 4.36 -0.43
C LEU A 83 -12.53 5.06 -0.11
N ASP A 84 -12.48 6.27 0.46
CA ASP A 84 -13.68 7.05 0.80
C ASP A 84 -14.50 7.40 -0.44
N GLU A 85 -13.84 7.83 -1.51
CA GLU A 85 -14.51 8.14 -2.77
C GLU A 85 -15.09 6.89 -3.43
N CYS A 86 -14.38 5.76 -3.38
CA CYS A 86 -14.90 4.50 -3.92
C CYS A 86 -16.17 4.05 -3.18
N LEU A 87 -16.17 4.15 -1.85
CA LEU A 87 -17.35 3.87 -1.01
C LEU A 87 -18.49 4.85 -1.31
N ALA A 88 -18.19 6.15 -1.34
CA ALA A 88 -19.18 7.19 -1.61
C ALA A 88 -19.83 7.04 -3.00
N PHE A 89 -19.02 6.86 -4.05
CA PHE A 89 -19.50 6.73 -5.43
C PHE A 89 -20.23 5.40 -5.71
N SER A 90 -19.91 4.34 -4.96
CA SER A 90 -20.64 3.08 -5.03
C SER A 90 -21.93 3.10 -4.22
N GLY A 91 -22.12 4.09 -3.34
CA GLY A 91 -23.23 4.14 -2.38
C GLY A 91 -23.12 3.05 -1.31
N MET A 92 -21.93 2.50 -1.10
CA MET A 92 -21.69 1.40 -0.17
C MET A 92 -21.14 1.91 1.16
N LYS A 93 -21.43 1.15 2.21
CA LYS A 93 -20.74 1.25 3.51
C LYS A 93 -19.86 0.03 3.68
N MET A 94 -18.79 0.16 4.45
CA MET A 94 -17.84 -0.93 4.69
C MET A 94 -18.53 -2.21 5.25
N ASP A 95 -19.59 -2.05 6.04
CA ASP A 95 -20.39 -3.18 6.56
C ASP A 95 -21.03 -4.03 5.45
N ASN A 96 -21.38 -3.41 4.33
CA ASN A 96 -22.03 -4.04 3.18
C ASN A 96 -21.02 -4.70 2.21
N ILE A 97 -19.73 -4.52 2.44
CA ILE A 97 -18.68 -5.12 1.62
C ILE A 97 -18.44 -6.56 2.10
N GLY A 98 -18.67 -7.52 1.19
CA GLY A 98 -18.55 -8.94 1.47
C GLY A 98 -17.13 -9.47 1.40
N ALA A 99 -16.27 -8.84 0.57
CA ALA A 99 -14.86 -9.18 0.50
C ALA A 99 -13.97 -7.99 0.14
N LEU A 100 -12.70 -8.08 0.55
CA LEU A 100 -11.65 -7.10 0.31
C LEU A 100 -10.42 -7.77 -0.30
N ASP A 101 -9.79 -7.08 -1.24
CA ASP A 101 -8.38 -7.31 -1.55
C ASP A 101 -7.59 -6.01 -1.46
N LEU A 102 -6.77 -5.91 -0.41
CA LEU A 102 -5.84 -4.80 -0.22
C LEU A 102 -4.46 -5.23 -0.73
N TYR A 103 -3.96 -4.52 -1.74
CA TYR A 103 -2.63 -4.79 -2.30
C TYR A 103 -1.56 -4.82 -1.21
N SER A 104 -0.67 -5.81 -1.25
CA SER A 104 0.21 -6.15 -0.11
C SER A 104 1.59 -6.63 -0.53
N CYS A 105 2.33 -5.82 -1.31
CA CYS A 105 3.75 -6.09 -1.60
C CYS A 105 4.62 -6.00 -0.35
N PHE A 106 4.24 -5.10 0.56
CA PHE A 106 4.77 -4.92 1.89
C PHE A 106 3.61 -4.73 2.87
N PRO A 107 3.80 -5.02 4.17
CA PRO A 107 2.72 -4.92 5.17
C PRO A 107 2.14 -3.51 5.34
N ILE A 108 2.84 -2.45 4.91
CA ILE A 108 2.42 -1.06 5.12
C ILE A 108 1.08 -0.73 4.44
N VAL A 109 0.85 -1.16 3.20
CA VAL A 109 -0.38 -0.81 2.45
C VAL A 109 -1.64 -1.34 3.13
N PRO A 110 -1.78 -2.65 3.44
CA PRO A 110 -2.96 -3.14 4.14
C PRO A 110 -3.07 -2.56 5.56
N LYS A 111 -1.96 -2.27 6.25
CA LYS A 111 -2.01 -1.62 7.57
C LYS A 111 -2.63 -0.22 7.51
N LEU A 112 -2.20 0.61 6.56
CA LEU A 112 -2.74 1.96 6.38
C LEU A 112 -4.20 1.93 5.96
N ALA A 113 -4.55 1.08 5.00
CA ALA A 113 -5.92 0.92 4.55
C ALA A 113 -6.86 0.40 5.65
N CYS A 114 -6.44 -0.61 6.43
CA CYS A 114 -7.22 -1.09 7.57
C CYS A 114 -7.39 -0.01 8.65
N SER A 115 -6.31 0.72 8.98
CA SER A 115 -6.37 1.81 9.95
C SER A 115 -7.38 2.88 9.53
N HIS A 116 -7.39 3.25 8.24
CA HIS A 116 -8.35 4.22 7.69
C HIS A 116 -9.79 3.70 7.72
N LEU A 117 -9.99 2.45 7.30
CA LEU A 117 -11.32 1.81 7.24
C LEU A 117 -11.86 1.39 8.62
N GLY A 118 -11.12 1.62 9.71
CA GLY A 118 -11.48 1.17 11.05
C GLY A 118 -11.50 -0.36 11.21
N LEU A 119 -10.78 -1.08 10.35
CA LEU A 119 -10.70 -2.54 10.39
C LEU A 119 -9.58 -2.99 11.35
N PRO A 120 -9.82 -4.03 12.17
CA PRO A 120 -8.76 -4.61 12.98
C PRO A 120 -7.59 -5.09 12.10
N VAL A 121 -6.38 -4.61 12.39
CA VAL A 121 -5.16 -5.05 11.68
C VAL A 121 -4.78 -6.49 12.10
N LEU A 122 -5.15 -6.89 13.31
CA LEU A 122 -4.98 -8.22 13.86
C LEU A 122 -6.35 -8.87 14.01
N ASP A 123 -6.42 -10.17 13.72
CA ASP A 123 -7.62 -10.99 13.91
C ASP A 123 -8.91 -10.38 13.33
N SER A 124 -8.77 -9.73 12.16
CA SER A 124 -9.91 -9.16 11.44
C SER A 124 -10.96 -10.25 11.18
N PRO A 125 -12.25 -10.01 11.53
CA PRO A 125 -13.32 -10.97 11.25
C PRO A 125 -13.56 -11.14 9.74
N LYS A 126 -13.09 -10.18 8.93
CA LYS A 126 -13.13 -10.22 7.47
C LYS A 126 -11.71 -10.28 6.92
N PRO A 127 -11.35 -11.30 6.11
CA PRO A 127 -10.08 -11.32 5.39
C PRO A 127 -9.90 -10.06 4.54
N VAL A 128 -8.70 -9.51 4.52
CA VAL A 128 -8.33 -8.30 3.75
C VAL A 128 -7.58 -8.60 2.46
N THR A 129 -7.56 -9.88 2.06
CA THR A 129 -7.02 -10.36 0.79
C THR A 129 -7.86 -11.54 0.30
N LEU A 130 -7.98 -11.64 -1.01
CA LEU A 130 -8.58 -12.78 -1.71
C LEU A 130 -7.55 -13.85 -2.09
N LEU A 131 -6.30 -13.44 -2.33
CA LEU A 131 -5.26 -14.28 -2.90
C LEU A 131 -4.18 -14.70 -1.90
N GLY A 132 -4.15 -14.08 -0.71
CA GLY A 132 -3.09 -14.27 0.29
C GLY A 132 -1.93 -13.28 0.17
N GLY A 133 -2.07 -12.24 -0.65
CA GLY A 133 -1.08 -11.18 -0.86
C GLY A 133 0.13 -11.59 -1.71
N LEU A 134 0.97 -10.61 -2.07
CA LEU A 134 2.11 -10.83 -2.97
C LEU A 134 3.22 -11.69 -2.36
N THR A 135 3.26 -11.81 -1.04
CA THR A 135 4.16 -12.73 -0.33
C THR A 135 3.78 -14.19 -0.56
N SER A 136 2.49 -14.53 -0.61
CA SER A 136 2.04 -15.93 -0.68
C SER A 136 1.62 -16.34 -2.08
N PHE A 137 0.79 -15.51 -2.73
CA PHE A 137 0.33 -15.75 -4.10
C PHE A 137 1.48 -15.64 -5.11
N GLY A 138 2.44 -14.77 -4.79
CA GLY A 138 3.42 -14.27 -5.72
C GLY A 138 2.80 -13.35 -6.78
N GLY A 139 3.59 -12.50 -7.41
CA GLY A 139 3.04 -11.61 -8.43
C GLY A 139 4.08 -10.70 -9.03
N ALA A 140 3.94 -10.43 -10.33
CA ALA A 140 4.82 -9.55 -11.10
C ALA A 140 4.70 -8.06 -10.70
N GLY A 141 4.41 -7.75 -9.43
CA GLY A 141 4.17 -6.41 -8.85
C GLY A 141 2.98 -5.70 -9.50
N ASN A 142 3.14 -5.36 -10.77
CA ASN A 142 2.26 -4.60 -11.62
C ASN A 142 0.90 -5.28 -11.89
N ASN A 143 0.86 -6.61 -12.08
CA ASN A 143 -0.37 -7.30 -12.50
C ASN A 143 -1.16 -8.01 -11.38
N TYR A 144 -0.73 -7.91 -10.11
CA TYR A 144 -1.36 -8.63 -9.00
C TYR A 144 -2.86 -8.28 -8.87
N SER A 145 -3.22 -6.99 -8.91
CA SER A 145 -4.62 -6.58 -8.70
C SER A 145 -5.57 -7.07 -9.79
N MET A 146 -5.09 -7.37 -11.00
CA MET A 146 -5.94 -7.99 -12.02
C MET A 146 -6.31 -9.43 -11.63
N HIS A 147 -5.42 -10.18 -10.97
CA HIS A 147 -5.79 -11.48 -10.40
C HIS A 147 -6.84 -11.32 -9.31
N ALA A 148 -6.72 -10.32 -8.44
CA ALA A 148 -7.73 -10.02 -7.42
C ALA A 148 -9.09 -9.68 -8.05
N ILE A 149 -9.12 -8.92 -9.15
CA ILE A 149 -10.33 -8.65 -9.94
C ILE A 149 -10.95 -9.96 -10.44
N THR A 150 -10.15 -10.89 -10.97
CA THR A 150 -10.69 -12.17 -11.45
C THR A 150 -11.28 -13.01 -10.33
N GLU A 151 -10.63 -13.05 -9.16
CA GLU A 151 -11.12 -13.83 -8.02
C GLU A 151 -12.37 -13.21 -7.40
N MET A 152 -12.37 -11.90 -7.20
CA MET A 152 -13.55 -11.14 -6.77
C MET A 152 -14.76 -11.41 -7.69
N SER A 153 -14.51 -11.40 -9.00
CA SER A 153 -15.55 -11.69 -10.00
C SER A 153 -16.08 -13.12 -9.90
N ARG A 154 -15.24 -14.11 -9.57
CA ARG A 154 -15.69 -15.50 -9.34
C ARG A 154 -16.58 -15.59 -8.10
N GLN A 155 -16.19 -14.98 -6.99
CA GLN A 155 -16.97 -14.99 -5.74
C GLN A 155 -18.32 -14.26 -5.89
N ILE A 156 -18.37 -13.19 -6.67
CA ILE A 156 -19.61 -12.50 -7.01
C ILE A 156 -20.53 -13.39 -7.85
N ARG A 157 -19.98 -14.03 -8.90
CA ARG A 157 -20.75 -14.93 -9.79
C ARG A 157 -21.25 -16.18 -9.10
N SER A 158 -20.52 -16.72 -8.13
CA SER A 158 -20.96 -17.87 -7.32
C SER A 158 -22.02 -17.51 -6.28
N GLY A 159 -22.27 -16.22 -6.04
CA GLY A 159 -23.17 -15.74 -5.00
C GLY A 159 -22.56 -15.82 -3.59
N THR A 160 -21.26 -16.09 -3.46
CA THR A 160 -20.55 -16.08 -2.16
C THR A 160 -20.59 -14.70 -1.54
N ILE A 161 -20.45 -13.66 -2.36
CA ILE A 161 -20.58 -12.25 -1.98
C ILE A 161 -21.41 -11.51 -3.02
N ASN A 162 -22.02 -10.39 -2.63
CA ASN A 162 -22.70 -9.51 -3.58
C ASN A 162 -21.83 -8.35 -4.06
N THR A 163 -20.93 -7.86 -3.21
CA THR A 163 -20.13 -6.67 -3.47
C THR A 163 -18.78 -6.78 -2.79
N GLY A 164 -17.73 -6.31 -3.46
CA GLY A 164 -16.37 -6.32 -2.93
C GLY A 164 -15.54 -5.15 -3.42
N ILE A 165 -14.49 -4.81 -2.66
CA ILE A 165 -13.57 -3.70 -2.97
C ILE A 165 -12.14 -4.23 -3.13
N ILE A 166 -11.45 -3.70 -4.13
CA ILE A 166 -10.04 -3.97 -4.40
C ILE A 166 -9.31 -2.63 -4.31
N LEU A 167 -8.22 -2.57 -3.53
CA LEU A 167 -7.28 -1.46 -3.52
C LEU A 167 -6.00 -1.89 -4.24
N ALA A 168 -5.72 -1.30 -5.39
CA ALA A 168 -4.46 -1.44 -6.11
C ALA A 168 -3.49 -0.32 -5.72
N ASN A 169 -2.22 -0.70 -5.53
CA ASN A 169 -1.14 0.22 -5.15
C ASN A 169 0.00 0.14 -6.18
N GLY A 170 0.57 1.30 -6.54
CA GLY A 170 1.74 1.43 -7.39
C GLY A 170 2.84 2.31 -6.79
N GLY A 171 4.09 2.04 -7.17
CA GLY A 171 5.26 2.78 -6.71
C GLY A 171 5.52 2.62 -5.21
N VAL A 172 6.08 3.66 -4.58
CA VAL A 172 6.36 3.72 -3.14
C VAL A 172 5.16 4.30 -2.39
N LEU A 173 4.00 3.64 -2.51
CA LEU A 173 2.69 4.17 -2.10
C LEU A 173 2.24 5.39 -2.92
N SER A 174 2.83 5.61 -4.09
CA SER A 174 2.61 6.81 -4.91
C SER A 174 1.25 6.82 -5.60
N TYR A 175 0.74 5.66 -6.02
CA TYR A 175 -0.46 5.54 -6.84
C TYR A 175 -1.46 4.60 -6.17
N GLN A 176 -2.68 5.08 -5.95
CA GLN A 176 -3.74 4.30 -5.32
C GLN A 176 -4.98 4.28 -6.21
N HIS A 177 -5.55 3.09 -6.43
CA HIS A 177 -6.79 2.92 -7.16
C HIS A 177 -7.69 1.91 -6.46
N ALA A 178 -8.84 2.36 -5.98
CA ALA A 178 -9.88 1.53 -5.42
C ALA A 178 -10.95 1.22 -6.47
N LEU A 179 -11.43 -0.02 -6.51
CA LEU A 179 -12.46 -0.51 -7.41
C LEU A 179 -13.51 -1.30 -6.64
N CYS A 180 -14.77 -0.90 -6.76
CA CYS A 180 -15.91 -1.62 -6.19
C CYS A 180 -16.59 -2.44 -7.30
N LEU A 181 -16.73 -3.75 -7.09
CA LEU A 181 -17.41 -4.68 -8.00
C LEU A 181 -18.68 -5.23 -7.34
N SER A 182 -19.74 -5.49 -8.14
CA SER A 182 -21.01 -5.99 -7.63
C SER A 182 -21.74 -6.93 -8.59
N SER A 183 -22.60 -7.80 -8.06
CA SER A 183 -23.57 -8.59 -8.84
C SER A 183 -24.70 -7.74 -9.42
N ARG A 184 -24.88 -6.50 -8.93
CA ARG A 184 -25.95 -5.59 -9.37
C ARG A 184 -25.37 -4.36 -10.05
N SER A 185 -26.01 -3.93 -11.13
CA SER A 185 -25.70 -2.65 -11.78
C SER A 185 -25.97 -1.47 -10.86
N LYS A 186 -25.25 -0.37 -11.09
CA LYS A 186 -25.56 0.94 -10.52
C LYS A 186 -26.97 1.39 -10.96
N ILE A 187 -27.68 2.10 -10.08
CA ILE A 187 -28.91 2.80 -10.45
C ILE A 187 -28.53 3.91 -11.45
N ALA A 188 -29.28 4.01 -12.55
CA ALA A 188 -28.92 4.74 -13.77
C ALA A 188 -28.60 6.25 -13.61
N SER A 189 -28.83 6.86 -12.45
CA SER A 189 -28.73 8.30 -12.22
C SER A 189 -27.37 8.82 -11.76
N SER A 190 -26.37 7.97 -11.50
CA SER A 190 -25.06 8.42 -11.02
C SER A 190 -23.94 8.10 -12.01
N PRO A 191 -23.35 9.10 -12.68
CA PRO A 191 -22.26 8.88 -13.62
C PRO A 191 -21.02 8.28 -12.93
N TYR A 192 -20.14 7.66 -13.70
CA TYR A 192 -18.79 7.36 -13.21
C TYR A 192 -17.99 8.68 -13.12
N PRO A 193 -17.12 8.84 -12.12
CA PRO A 193 -16.27 10.03 -12.02
C PRO A 193 -15.39 10.17 -13.27
N ASP A 194 -15.10 11.41 -13.66
CA ASP A 194 -14.15 11.70 -14.73
C ASP A 194 -12.76 11.15 -14.35
N SER A 195 -12.14 10.44 -15.30
CA SER A 195 -10.79 9.90 -15.20
C SER A 195 -9.75 10.91 -14.70
N LEU A 196 -9.86 12.18 -15.08
CA LEU A 196 -8.95 13.24 -14.66
C LEU A 196 -9.03 13.53 -13.16
N VAL A 197 -10.23 13.50 -12.60
CA VAL A 197 -10.45 13.66 -11.15
C VAL A 197 -9.97 12.43 -10.39
N SER A 198 -10.03 11.24 -10.99
CA SER A 198 -9.63 9.97 -10.38
C SER A 198 -8.11 9.73 -10.27
N SER A 199 -7.28 10.75 -10.50
CA SER A 199 -5.82 10.59 -10.43
C SER A 199 -5.05 11.84 -9.98
N SER A 200 -5.76 12.80 -9.37
CA SER A 200 -5.15 14.01 -8.82
C SER A 200 -4.20 13.69 -7.66
N THR A 201 -3.17 14.53 -7.54
CA THR A 201 -2.23 14.46 -6.42
C THR A 201 -2.84 15.10 -5.19
N VAL A 202 -2.79 14.41 -4.06
CA VAL A 202 -3.23 14.92 -2.77
C VAL A 202 -2.37 16.12 -2.35
N VAL A 203 -3.02 17.11 -1.73
CA VAL A 203 -2.37 18.34 -1.30
C VAL A 203 -2.10 18.27 0.20
N GLY A 204 -0.90 18.66 0.61
CA GLY A 204 -0.53 18.72 2.01
C GLY A 204 0.72 19.57 2.24
N ILE A 205 0.80 20.19 3.41
CA ILE A 205 1.96 20.97 3.81
C ILE A 205 3.09 20.01 4.15
N SER A 206 4.24 20.25 3.54
CA SER A 206 5.41 19.39 3.69
C SER A 206 6.57 20.22 4.21
N PRO A 207 7.41 19.65 5.08
CA PRO A 207 8.64 20.28 5.51
C PRO A 207 9.50 20.68 4.31
N PRO A 208 10.19 21.85 4.38
CA PRO A 208 11.24 22.16 3.40
C PRO A 208 12.34 21.10 3.46
N ILE A 209 13.09 20.97 2.37
CA ILE A 209 14.17 19.99 2.24
C ILE A 209 15.48 20.74 2.05
N GLU A 210 16.50 20.35 2.82
CA GLU A 210 17.88 20.83 2.69
C GLU A 210 18.75 19.67 2.18
N ALA A 211 19.42 19.90 1.04
CA ALA A 211 20.27 18.88 0.40
C ALA A 211 21.58 18.65 1.16
N PHE A 212 22.14 19.71 1.75
CA PHE A 212 23.31 19.68 2.61
C PHE A 212 22.89 20.18 3.97
N SER A 213 23.24 19.45 5.01
CA SER A 213 22.76 19.73 6.36
C SER A 213 23.84 19.43 7.38
N GLU A 214 24.07 20.36 8.30
CA GLU A 214 25.00 20.19 9.40
C GLU A 214 24.38 20.72 10.69
N GLY A 215 24.65 20.03 11.80
CA GLY A 215 24.23 20.45 13.13
C GLY A 215 23.18 19.52 13.76
N ASP A 216 22.55 20.02 14.82
CA ASP A 216 21.63 19.25 15.63
C ASP A 216 20.32 18.93 14.90
N ALA A 217 19.96 17.66 14.92
CA ALA A 217 18.81 17.11 14.23
C ALA A 217 18.08 16.07 15.09
N ARG A 218 16.87 15.73 14.68
CA ARG A 218 16.13 14.55 15.18
C ARG A 218 15.86 13.57 14.06
N ILE A 219 15.84 12.28 14.37
CA ILE A 219 15.45 11.23 13.41
C ILE A 219 13.92 11.28 13.21
N GLU A 220 13.45 11.44 11.97
CA GLU A 220 12.00 11.40 11.65
C GLU A 220 11.57 9.99 11.22
N THR A 221 12.39 9.32 10.42
CA THR A 221 12.25 7.90 10.10
C THR A 221 13.59 7.34 9.64
N TYR A 222 13.72 6.01 9.65
CA TYR A 222 14.93 5.34 9.18
C TYR A 222 14.61 3.90 8.74
N THR A 223 15.53 3.32 7.98
CA THR A 223 15.59 1.88 7.71
C THR A 223 17.05 1.45 7.64
N VAL A 224 17.30 0.15 7.79
CA VAL A 224 18.64 -0.42 7.70
C VAL A 224 18.61 -1.60 6.76
N ALA A 225 19.34 -1.48 5.65
CA ALA A 225 19.59 -2.60 4.74
C ALA A 225 20.55 -3.60 5.39
N SER A 226 20.25 -4.87 5.25
CA SER A 226 21.05 -5.98 5.76
C SER A 226 21.63 -6.81 4.62
N GLY A 227 22.85 -7.29 4.84
CA GLY A 227 23.54 -8.19 3.93
C GLY A 227 22.89 -9.56 3.84
N ARG A 228 23.38 -10.39 2.91
CA ARG A 228 22.94 -11.80 2.80
C ARG A 228 23.30 -12.64 4.02
N ASP A 229 24.31 -12.24 4.79
CA ASP A 229 24.69 -12.85 6.06
C ASP A 229 23.80 -12.39 7.23
N GLY A 230 22.87 -11.46 6.99
CA GLY A 230 21.94 -10.91 7.97
C GLY A 230 22.53 -9.78 8.82
N LYS A 231 23.77 -9.34 8.56
CA LYS A 231 24.36 -8.22 9.29
C LYS A 231 23.86 -6.88 8.74
N PRO A 232 23.69 -5.85 9.59
CA PRO A 232 23.44 -4.49 9.14
C PRO A 232 24.57 -4.01 8.22
N GLU A 233 24.24 -3.46 7.06
CA GLU A 233 25.21 -2.90 6.11
C GLU A 233 25.07 -1.38 6.00
N THR A 234 23.86 -0.89 5.75
CA THR A 234 23.64 0.54 5.49
C THR A 234 22.38 1.05 6.17
N GLY A 235 22.54 1.99 7.10
CA GLY A 235 21.44 2.79 7.64
C GLY A 235 21.10 3.98 6.74
N PHE A 236 19.81 4.15 6.45
CA PHE A 236 19.24 5.29 5.72
C PHE A 236 18.31 6.05 6.67
N ILE A 237 18.53 7.36 6.79
CA ILE A 237 17.87 8.21 7.77
C ILE A 237 17.23 9.40 7.05
N ILE A 238 15.99 9.70 7.38
CA ILE A 238 15.40 11.03 7.16
C ILE A 238 15.39 11.75 8.49
N GLY A 239 16.11 12.87 8.55
CA GLY A 239 16.22 13.69 9.74
C GLY A 239 15.49 15.02 9.61
N ARG A 240 15.30 15.70 10.74
CA ARG A 240 14.78 17.06 10.83
C ARG A 240 15.75 17.94 11.58
N LEU A 241 16.24 18.99 10.95
CA LEU A 241 17.09 19.98 11.62
C LEU A 241 16.32 20.65 12.75
N LYS A 242 16.97 20.85 13.91
CA LYS A 242 16.34 21.54 15.04
C LYS A 242 16.15 23.04 14.75
N ALA A 243 17.11 23.66 14.06
CA ALA A 243 17.11 25.09 13.78
C ALA A 243 16.00 25.52 12.81
N THR A 244 15.85 24.81 11.69
CA THR A 244 14.93 25.19 10.60
C THR A 244 13.69 24.32 10.54
N GLY A 245 13.74 23.12 11.14
CA GLY A 245 12.72 22.11 10.91
C GLY A 245 12.73 21.56 9.49
N SER A 246 13.75 21.79 8.66
CA SER A 246 13.85 21.17 7.33
C SER A 246 14.18 19.69 7.41
N ARG A 247 13.74 18.92 6.40
CA ARG A 247 14.16 17.54 6.17
C ARG A 247 15.51 17.48 5.48
N PHE A 248 16.24 16.41 5.78
CA PHE A 248 17.45 16.03 5.05
C PHE A 248 17.58 14.52 5.02
N PHE A 249 18.47 14.03 4.15
CA PHE A 249 18.82 12.61 4.03
C PHE A 249 20.22 12.39 4.57
N ALA A 250 20.41 11.30 5.29
CA ALA A 250 21.72 10.91 5.76
C ALA A 250 21.85 9.39 5.74
N ASN A 251 23.09 8.95 5.58
CA ASN A 251 23.49 7.60 5.97
C ASN A 251 23.94 7.61 7.44
N HIS A 252 24.05 6.43 8.04
CA HIS A 252 24.72 6.28 9.33
C HIS A 252 26.19 6.77 9.25
N GLY A 253 26.66 7.49 10.27
CA GLY A 253 28.04 8.03 10.27
C GLY A 253 29.12 7.06 10.75
N ASP A 254 28.74 6.05 11.55
CA ASP A 254 29.67 5.04 12.04
C ASP A 254 28.97 3.72 12.41
N GLN A 255 29.78 2.69 12.67
CA GLN A 255 29.28 1.36 13.05
C GLN A 255 28.43 1.41 14.33
N ARG A 256 28.75 2.31 15.27
CA ARG A 256 27.99 2.45 16.52
C ARG A 256 26.57 2.93 16.22
N THR A 257 26.41 3.94 15.37
CA THR A 257 25.14 4.46 14.91
C THR A 257 24.35 3.37 14.20
N LEU A 258 25.00 2.60 13.32
CA LEU A 258 24.36 1.48 12.63
C LEU A 258 23.79 0.44 13.60
N GLN A 259 24.55 0.08 14.64
CA GLN A 259 24.08 -0.86 15.67
C GLN A 259 22.92 -0.29 16.51
N GLN A 260 22.92 1.02 16.78
CA GLN A 260 21.80 1.67 17.46
C GLN A 260 20.51 1.63 16.62
N LEU A 261 20.61 1.87 15.31
CA LEU A 261 19.46 1.84 14.41
C LEU A 261 18.80 0.45 14.36
N VAL A 262 19.54 -0.63 14.51
CA VAL A 262 18.97 -2.00 14.50
C VAL A 262 18.60 -2.53 15.89
N SER A 263 18.66 -1.69 16.93
CA SER A 263 18.34 -2.09 18.30
C SER A 263 16.88 -2.55 18.42
N ALA A 264 16.66 -3.78 18.89
CA ALA A 264 15.33 -4.29 19.18
C ALA A 264 14.72 -3.72 20.48
N PHE A 265 15.52 -3.03 21.29
CA PHE A 265 15.12 -2.56 22.62
C PHE A 265 14.88 -1.06 22.68
N GLU A 266 15.29 -0.33 21.64
CA GLU A 266 15.36 1.12 21.70
C GLU A 266 14.94 1.73 20.37
N GLU A 267 13.79 2.40 20.37
CA GLU A 267 13.33 3.19 19.23
C GLU A 267 14.26 4.40 19.03
N GLN A 268 14.59 4.71 17.78
CA GLN A 268 15.45 5.83 17.41
C GLN A 268 14.68 7.01 16.83
N ILE A 269 13.42 6.83 16.40
CA ILE A 269 12.56 7.94 15.98
C ILE A 269 12.46 8.98 17.11
N GLY A 270 12.61 10.26 16.75
CA GLY A 270 12.54 11.40 17.65
C GLY A 270 13.83 11.72 18.40
N LYS A 271 14.83 10.83 18.39
CA LYS A 271 16.09 11.08 19.11
C LYS A 271 16.95 12.13 18.45
N GLU A 272 17.61 12.90 19.31
CA GLU A 272 18.55 13.93 18.90
C GLU A 272 19.90 13.33 18.49
N ARG A 273 20.44 13.80 17.37
CA ARG A 273 21.71 13.40 16.77
C ARG A 273 22.34 14.61 16.08
N VAL A 274 23.63 14.52 15.77
CA VAL A 274 24.33 15.51 14.96
C VAL A 274 24.44 14.98 13.53
N CYS A 275 23.97 15.75 12.56
CA CYS A 275 24.26 15.51 11.14
C CYS A 275 25.52 16.27 10.75
N ARG A 276 26.33 15.68 9.87
CA ARG A 276 27.55 16.28 9.33
C ARG A 276 27.57 16.05 7.82
N ASN A 277 28.03 17.03 7.06
CA ASN A 277 28.36 16.84 5.66
C ASN A 277 29.72 16.15 5.58
N GLU A 278 29.78 14.95 4.99
CA GLU A 278 31.06 14.37 4.59
C GLU A 278 31.39 14.87 3.17
N VAL A 279 32.59 15.43 3.02
CA VAL A 279 33.17 15.88 1.73
C VAL A 279 33.91 14.71 1.10
#